data_AF-A0A1H8RTF8-F1
#
_entry.id   AF-A0A1H8RTF8-F1
#
_cell.length_a   1.000
_cell.length_b   1.000
_cell.length_c   1.000
_cell.angle_alpha   90.00
_cell.angle_beta   90.00
_cell.angle_gamma   90.00
#
_symmetry.space_group_name_H-M   'P 1'
#
loop_
_entity.id
_entity.type
_entity.pdbx_description
1 polymer ?
#
loop_
_entity_poly.entity_id
_entity_poly.type
_entity_poly.pdbx_seq_one_letter_code
_entity_poly.pdbx_strand_id
1 'polypeptide(L)' 'MKAGEKHYKCINSKTGYAIYYHSLSSRLSNEEVKAELEKIRTRVAIQNGIYLGTIYWEEMKQDAELTQ' A
#
# COMPACT_ATOMS: atom_id res chain seq x y z
N MET A 1 -8.06 -6.57 11.77
CA MET A 1 -8.52 -5.78 10.61
C MET A 1 -9.74 -4.99 11.09
N LYS A 2 -9.70 -3.65 11.07
CA LYS A 2 -10.89 -2.87 11.43
C LYS A 2 -11.83 -2.86 10.23
N ALA A 3 -13.11 -3.13 10.45
CA ALA A 3 -14.11 -3.05 9.38
C ALA A 3 -14.11 -1.62 8.79
N GLY A 4 -13.87 -1.52 7.48
CA GLY A 4 -13.80 -0.22 6.79
C GLY A 4 -12.41 0.37 6.61
N GLU A 5 -11.33 -0.39 6.76
CA GLU A 5 -9.99 0.02 6.30
C GLU A 5 -9.63 -0.73 5.01
N LYS A 6 -9.05 0.00 4.05
CA LYS A 6 -8.37 -0.58 2.89
C LYS A 6 -6.89 -0.75 3.22
N HIS A 7 -6.35 -1.92 2.91
CA HIS A 7 -4.97 -2.26 3.23
C HIS A 7 -4.15 -2.31 1.95
N TYR A 8 -2.95 -1.74 1.99
CA TYR A 8 -2.04 -1.63 0.87
C TYR A 8 -0.67 -2.15 1.26
N LYS A 9 -0.01 -2.84 0.33
CA LYS A 9 1.40 -3.22 0.43
C LYS A 9 2.20 -2.46 -0.62
N CYS A 10 3.31 -1.86 -0.20
CA CYS A 10 4.27 -1.22 -1.09
C CYS A 10 5.27 -2.27 -1.54
N ILE A 11 5.30 -2.57 -2.83
CA ILE A 11 6.14 -3.62 -3.42
C ILE A 11 7.34 -2.99 -4.13
N ASN A 12 8.51 -3.58 -3.95
CA ASN A 12 9.68 -3.29 -4.78
C ASN A 12 9.66 -4.18 -6.03
N SER A 13 9.51 -3.58 -7.21
CA SER A 13 9.43 -4.30 -8.49
C SER A 13 10.73 -5.02 -8.88
N LYS A 14 11.86 -4.67 -8.28
CA LYS A 14 13.15 -5.35 -8.53
C LYS A 14 13.28 -6.68 -7.78
N THR A 15 12.59 -6.81 -6.65
CA THR A 15 12.73 -7.98 -5.76
C THR A 15 11.43 -8.75 -5.58
N GLY A 16 10.28 -8.15 -5.90
CA GLY A 16 8.96 -8.69 -5.63
C GLY A 16 8.52 -8.58 -4.17
N TYR A 17 9.36 -8.06 -3.28
CA TYR A 17 9.07 -8.01 -1.85
C TYR A 17 8.21 -6.81 -1.46
N ALA A 18 7.28 -7.05 -0.52
CA ALA A 18 6.62 -5.98 0.21
C ALA A 18 7.60 -5.35 1.20
N ILE A 19 7.81 -4.05 1.06
CA ILE A 19 8.76 -3.29 1.88
C ILE A 19 8.06 -2.36 2.88
N TYR A 20 6.73 -2.22 2.76
CA TYR A 20 5.92 -1.43 3.69
C TYR A 20 4.45 -1.82 3.58
N TYR A 21 3.70 -1.68 4.67
CA TYR A 21 2.25 -1.89 4.71
C TYR A 21 1.56 -0.64 5.25
N HIS A 22 0.43 -0.29 4.66
CA HIS A 22 -0.34 0.87 5.08
C HIS A 22 -1.84 0.62 5.02
N SER A 23 -2.57 1.16 6.00
CA SER A 23 -4.03 1.11 6.05
C SER A 23 -4.58 2.52 5.88
N LEU A 24 -5.56 2.67 5.02
CA LEU A 24 -6.31 3.90 4.83
C LEU A 24 -7.79 3.68 5.11
N SER A 25 -8.47 4.73 5.57
CA SER A 25 -9.91 4.69 5.78
C SER A 25 -10.65 4.43 4.46
N SER A 26 -11.65 3.55 4.46
CA SER A 26 -12.51 3.31 3.29
C SER A 26 -13.39 4.51 2.93
N ARG A 27 -13.44 5.53 3.78
CA ARG A 27 -14.18 6.77 3.55
C ARG A 27 -13.46 7.74 2.60
N LEU A 28 -12.17 7.53 2.34
CA LEU A 28 -11.42 8.35 1.41
C LEU A 28 -11.89 8.08 -0.02
N SER A 29 -12.01 9.14 -0.81
CA SER A 29 -12.15 9.06 -2.26
C SER A 29 -10.91 8.44 -2.90
N ASN A 30 -11.03 7.99 -4.15
CA ASN A 30 -9.90 7.39 -4.87
C ASN A 30 -8.76 8.40 -5.08
N GLU A 31 -9.10 9.67 -5.28
CA GLU A 31 -8.14 10.78 -5.41
C GLU A 31 -7.36 11.00 -4.11
N GLU A 32 -8.06 11.02 -2.97
CA GLU A 32 -7.44 11.15 -1.65
C GLU A 32 -6.55 9.94 -1.33
N VAL A 33 -7.02 8.72 -1.63
CA VAL A 33 -6.22 7.50 -1.46
C VAL A 33 -4.92 7.61 -2.28
N LYS A 34 -5.01 7.98 -3.56
CA LYS A 34 -3.83 8.13 -4.42
C LYS A 34 -2.86 9.19 -3.89
N ALA A 35 -3.38 10.33 -3.42
CA ALA A 35 -2.56 11.40 -2.87
C ALA A 35 -1.82 10.97 -1.60
N GLU A 36 -2.49 10.28 -0.68
CA GLU A 36 -1.88 9.78 0.56
C GLU A 36 -0.84 8.69 0.28
N LEU A 37 -1.17 7.73 -0.60
CA LEU A 37 -0.25 6.68 -0.99
C LEU A 37 1.01 7.24 -1.67
N GLU A 38 0.93 8.30 -2.46
CA GLU A 38 2.12 8.91 -3.08
C GLU A 38 3.04 9.63 -2.09
N LYS A 39 2.47 10.34 -1.12
CA LYS A 39 3.24 10.96 -0.03
C LYS A 39 4.04 9.88 0.73
N ILE A 40 3.37 8.78 1.06
CA ILE A 40 3.98 7.67 1.80
C ILE A 40 4.99 6.93 0.93
N ARG A 41 4.70 6.72 -0.37
CA ARG A 41 5.62 6.07 -1.31
C ARG A 41 6.95 6.80 -1.37
N THR A 42 6.92 8.13 -1.47
CA THR A 42 8.11 8.98 -1.47
C THR A 42 8.92 8.79 -0.18
N ARG A 43 8.25 8.80 0.98
CA ARG A 43 8.90 8.55 2.28
C ARG A 43 9.55 7.17 2.35
N VAL A 44 8.84 6.13 1.91
CA VAL A 44 9.34 4.74 1.91
C VAL A 44 10.57 4.61 1.01
N ALA A 45 10.57 5.22 -0.18
CA ALA A 45 11.72 5.21 -1.08
C ALA A 45 12.96 5.83 -0.44
N ILE A 46 12.81 7.01 0.18
CA ILE A 46 13.89 7.73 0.87
C ILE A 46 14.44 6.89 2.03
N GLN A 47 13.56 6.34 2.88
CA GLN A 47 13.96 5.55 4.06
C GLN A 47 14.70 4.26 3.69
N ASN A 48 14.40 3.67 2.54
CA ASN A 48 15.04 2.44 2.06
C ASN A 48 16.23 2.72 1.13
N GLY A 49 16.50 3.97 0.77
CA GLY A 49 17.58 4.32 -0.17
C GLY A 49 17.37 3.75 -1.57
N ILE A 50 16.12 3.63 -2.03
CA ILE A 50 15.75 3.03 -3.32
C ILE A 50 15.14 4.05 -4.27
N TYR A 51 15.24 3.79 -5.57
CA TYR A 51 14.63 4.64 -6.59
C TYR A 51 13.10 4.57 -6.52
N LEU A 52 12.43 5.72 -6.45
CA LEU A 52 10.97 5.80 -6.34
C LEU A 52 10.24 5.06 -7.47
N GLY A 53 10.80 5.06 -8.69
CA GLY A 53 10.24 4.36 -9.84
C GLY A 53 10.29 2.83 -9.75
N THR A 54 10.96 2.25 -8.74
CA THR A 54 10.96 0.80 -8.51
C THR A 54 9.93 0.35 -7.48
N ILE A 55 9.07 1.24 -6.98
CA ILE A 55 8.06 0.86 -5.98
C ILE A 55 6.65 1.25 -6.41
N TYR A 56 5.69 0.37 -6.09
CA TYR A 56 4.27 0.56 -6.40
C TYR A 56 3.40 0.04 -5.25
N TRP A 57 2.15 0.47 -5.22
CA TRP A 57 1.17 0.01 -4.25
C TRP A 57 0.28 -1.06 -4.85
N GLU A 58 0.01 -2.10 -4.08
CA GLU A 58 -0.99 -3.12 -4.38
C GLU A 58 -2.01 -3.14 -3.24
N GLU A 59 -3.29 -3.02 -3.58
CA GLU A 59 -4.37 -3.20 -2.61
C GLU A 59 -4.47 -4.67 -2.23
N MET A 60 -4.44 -4.94 -0.93
CA MET A 60 -4.64 -6.28 -0.41
C MET A 60 -6.12 -6.59 -0.50
N LYS A 61 -6.49 -7.52 -1.38
CA LYS A 61 -7.84 -8.08 -1.38
C LYS A 61 -8.07 -8.71 -0.01
N GLN A 62 -9.16 -8.33 0.64
CA GLN A 62 -9.70 -9.16 1.70
C GLN A 62 -10.24 -10.41 1.00
N ASP A 63 -9.45 -11.47 0.96
CA ASP A 63 -9.98 -12.77 0.59
C ASP A 63 -11.00 -13.14 1.67
N ALA A 64 -12.28 -13.01 1.32
CA ALA A 64 -13.38 -13.59 2.05
C ALA A 64 -13.38 -15.10 1.82
N GLU A 65 -12.29 -15.78 2.16
CA GLU A 65 -12.20 -17.23 2.19
C GLU A 65 -11.43 -17.65 3.45
N LEU A 66 -12.13 -17.63 4.57
CA LEU A 66 -11.95 -18.66 5.58
C LEU A 66 -13.23 -19.50 5.57
N THR A 67 -13.22 -20.47 4.66
CA THR A 67 -13.91 -21.75 4.81
C THR A 67 -13.76 -22.26 6.25
N GLN A 68 -14.89 -22.43 6.94
CA GLN A 68 -15.20 -23.58 7.79
C GLN A 68 -16.70 -23.62 8.08
#